data_AF-A0A928BYK1-F1
#
_entry.id   AF-A0A928BYK1-F1
#
_cell.length_a   1.000
_cell.length_b   1.000
_cell.length_c   1.000
_cell.angle_alpha   90.00
_cell.angle_beta   90.00
_cell.angle_gamma   90.00
#
_symmetry.space_group_name_H-M   'P 1'
#
loop_
_entity.id
_entity.type
_entity.pdbx_description
1 polymer ?
#
loop_
_entity_poly.entity_id
_entity_poly.type
_entity_poly.pdbx_seq_one_letter_code
_entity_poly.pdbx_strand_id
1 'polypeptide(L)'
;MKKIFLSFALLLSFTGAVFAQTSMLATLSHEGEITVFYGANALKEAHAVAQHGDAITLSSGSFNATNITKAITLRGAGMEIDTLKNTYPTIINGDFSILIGDNVSEKLTIEGIYSDGNITISNGLNNASFLKNILGSIIYTASGDTIQYQNNRYIHCKVVDNFKAPDNSDNSSFSFTNSYICSIENNNCNSIFTNCIINNNVSSTSKYIRDLKYCTFYNCILIGNSSTSNYNILHTTSQAYNCIATNITSNNCATNYIANTFYNIPNQTNSCILSITSVFKSFNLTYKDDETFELVDNIKTKYTGTDGTEIGIHGGSLPPSPQ
;
A
#
# COMPACT_ATOMS: atom_id res chain seq x y z
N MET A 1 62.77 -2.52 23.36
CA MET A 1 61.75 -1.44 23.43
C MET A 1 61.50 -0.68 22.13
N LYS A 2 62.45 -0.57 21.17
CA LYS A 2 62.18 0.08 19.86
C LYS A 2 61.35 -0.75 18.87
N LYS A 3 61.32 -2.08 18.99
CA LYS A 3 60.53 -2.97 18.10
C LYS A 3 59.05 -3.11 18.50
N ILE A 4 58.70 -2.83 19.76
CA ILE A 4 57.31 -2.88 20.25
C ILE A 4 56.55 -1.61 19.86
N PHE A 5 57.23 -0.45 19.83
CA PHE A 5 56.64 0.80 19.37
C PHE A 5 56.29 0.79 17.87
N LEU A 6 57.04 0.06 17.04
CA LEU A 6 56.77 -0.04 15.61
C LEU A 6 55.52 -0.89 15.30
N SER A 7 55.22 -1.91 16.12
CA SER A 7 54.00 -2.73 15.98
C SER A 7 52.74 -2.00 16.44
N PHE A 8 52.83 -1.11 17.43
CA PHE A 8 51.68 -0.29 17.84
C PHE A 8 51.35 0.80 16.81
N ALA A 9 52.35 1.37 16.14
CA ALA A 9 52.14 2.35 15.08
C ALA A 9 51.51 1.74 13.80
N LEU A 10 51.77 0.47 13.49
CA LEU A 10 51.14 -0.24 12.36
C LEU A 10 49.69 -0.68 12.66
N LEU A 11 49.33 -0.95 13.92
CA LEU A 11 47.94 -1.23 14.29
C LEU A 11 47.05 0.03 14.24
N LEU A 12 47.62 1.21 14.49
CA LEU A 12 46.93 2.50 14.39
C LEU A 12 46.74 3.00 12.95
N SER A 13 47.44 2.43 11.97
CA SER A 13 47.23 2.72 10.53
C SER A 13 46.06 1.95 9.90
N PHE A 14 45.43 1.02 10.63
CA PHE A 14 44.21 0.33 10.20
C PHE A 14 42.91 0.92 10.80
N THR A 15 42.99 1.99 11.58
CA THR A 15 41.80 2.75 12.03
C THR A 15 41.44 3.89 11.07
N GLY A 16 41.97 3.86 9.85
CA GLY A 16 41.65 4.79 8.77
C GLY A 16 40.24 4.57 8.27
N ALA A 17 39.30 5.30 8.87
CA ALA A 17 37.92 5.48 8.43
C ALA A 17 37.19 4.19 8.03
N VAL A 18 36.67 3.47 9.04
CA VAL A 18 35.32 2.92 8.85
C VAL A 18 34.39 4.13 8.72
N PHE A 19 34.34 4.71 7.52
CA PHE A 19 33.10 5.34 7.10
C PHE A 19 32.07 4.23 7.25
N ALA A 20 31.09 4.41 8.13
CA ALA A 20 29.87 3.63 8.08
C ALA A 20 29.19 3.95 6.74
N GLN A 21 29.75 3.44 5.64
CA GLN A 21 28.99 3.20 4.44
C GLN A 21 28.03 2.12 4.89
N THR A 22 26.80 2.52 5.21
CA THR A 22 25.70 1.58 5.47
C THR A 22 25.59 0.72 4.23
N SER A 23 26.25 -0.43 4.25
CA SER A 23 26.21 -1.42 3.20
C SER A 23 24.76 -1.83 3.10
N MET A 24 24.11 -1.52 1.98
CA MET A 24 22.80 -2.10 1.69
C MET A 24 22.95 -3.61 1.80
N LEU A 25 22.18 -4.23 2.67
CA LEU A 25 22.31 -5.66 2.93
C LEU A 25 20.94 -6.31 3.03
N ALA A 26 20.91 -7.58 2.64
CA ALA A 26 19.78 -8.47 2.81
C ALA A 26 20.21 -9.64 3.69
N THR A 27 19.45 -9.94 4.74
CA THR A 27 19.64 -11.16 5.54
C THR A 27 18.54 -12.15 5.19
N LEU A 28 18.93 -13.31 4.67
CA LEU A 28 18.04 -14.46 4.50
C LEU A 28 18.08 -15.30 5.77
N SER A 29 16.92 -15.55 6.38
CA SER A 29 16.73 -16.51 7.46
C SER A 29 16.05 -17.75 6.89
N HIS A 30 16.77 -18.87 6.89
CA HIS A 30 16.30 -20.17 6.39
C HIS A 30 16.66 -21.25 7.43
N GLU A 31 15.66 -21.97 7.95
CA GLU A 31 15.85 -23.08 8.91
C GLU A 31 16.75 -22.75 10.14
N GLY A 32 16.75 -21.48 10.58
CA GLY A 32 17.55 -21.02 11.73
C GLY A 32 18.97 -20.56 11.37
N GLU A 33 19.37 -20.65 10.11
CA GLU A 33 20.60 -20.06 9.58
C GLU A 33 20.35 -18.67 8.99
N ILE A 34 21.32 -17.77 9.18
CA ILE A 34 21.29 -16.42 8.62
C ILE A 34 22.41 -16.26 7.60
N THR A 35 22.05 -16.00 6.35
CA THR A 35 22.99 -15.66 5.28
C THR A 35 22.87 -14.18 4.93
N VAL A 36 23.99 -13.50 4.74
CA VAL A 36 24.04 -12.05 4.46
C VAL A 36 24.53 -11.80 3.04
N PHE A 37 23.77 -10.98 2.31
CA PHE A 37 24.07 -10.51 0.96
C PHE A 37 24.25 -9.00 0.98
N TYR A 38 25.05 -8.45 0.05
CA TYR A 38 25.45 -7.05 0.08
C TYR A 38 25.25 -6.35 -1.27
N GLY A 39 25.06 -5.03 -1.20
CA GLY A 39 24.93 -4.16 -2.37
C GLY A 39 23.52 -4.13 -2.96
N ALA A 40 23.40 -3.42 -4.09
CA ALA A 40 22.10 -3.17 -4.71
C ALA A 40 21.38 -4.46 -5.19
N ASN A 41 22.11 -5.54 -5.43
CA ASN A 41 21.56 -6.83 -5.85
C ASN A 41 21.27 -7.79 -4.69
N ALA A 42 21.48 -7.40 -3.43
CA ALA A 42 21.35 -8.29 -2.29
C ALA A 42 19.96 -8.94 -2.18
N LEU A 43 18.88 -8.21 -2.52
CA LEU A 43 17.53 -8.77 -2.58
C LEU A 43 17.43 -9.91 -3.62
N LYS A 44 17.98 -9.68 -4.82
CA LYS A 44 17.99 -10.67 -5.91
C LYS A 44 18.78 -11.91 -5.52
N GLU A 45 19.94 -11.74 -4.93
CA GLU A 45 20.81 -12.83 -4.49
C GLU A 45 20.17 -13.65 -3.35
N ALA A 46 19.63 -12.97 -2.34
CA ALA A 46 18.90 -13.61 -1.26
C ALA A 46 17.67 -14.38 -1.77
N HIS A 47 16.88 -13.76 -2.65
CA HIS A 47 15.70 -14.39 -3.23
C HIS A 47 16.03 -15.59 -4.11
N ALA A 48 17.16 -15.58 -4.82
CA ALA A 48 17.58 -16.67 -5.68
C ALA A 48 17.73 -17.99 -4.92
N VAL A 49 18.27 -17.93 -3.70
CA VAL A 49 18.51 -19.12 -2.84
C VAL A 49 17.43 -19.36 -1.78
N ALA A 50 16.52 -18.41 -1.57
CA ALA A 50 15.38 -18.56 -0.67
C ALA A 50 14.38 -19.62 -1.16
N GLN A 51 13.73 -20.26 -0.19
CA GLN A 51 12.62 -21.19 -0.37
C GLN A 51 11.29 -20.57 0.07
N HIS A 52 10.17 -21.24 -0.22
CA HIS A 52 8.87 -20.86 0.33
C HIS A 52 8.93 -20.91 1.87
N GLY A 53 8.36 -19.91 2.54
CA GLY A 53 8.35 -19.81 4.00
C GLY A 53 9.53 -19.05 4.60
N ASP A 54 10.59 -18.78 3.83
CA ASP A 54 11.76 -18.04 4.33
C ASP A 54 11.47 -16.56 4.59
N ALA A 55 12.36 -15.93 5.36
CA ALA A 55 12.32 -14.49 5.60
C ALA A 55 13.57 -13.79 5.06
N ILE A 56 13.37 -12.73 4.26
CA ILE A 56 14.41 -11.81 3.82
C ILE A 56 14.17 -10.47 4.52
N THR A 57 15.15 -10.01 5.30
CA THR A 57 15.14 -8.66 5.91
C THR A 57 16.15 -7.77 5.20
N LEU A 58 15.69 -6.62 4.74
CA LEU A 58 16.48 -5.62 4.04
C LEU A 58 16.81 -4.46 4.97
N SER A 59 18.04 -3.96 4.91
CA SER A 59 18.37 -2.68 5.51
C SER A 59 17.65 -1.53 4.80
N SER A 60 17.70 -0.32 5.36
CA SER A 60 17.41 0.89 4.61
C SER A 60 18.35 1.00 3.39
N GLY A 61 17.88 1.62 2.30
CA GLY A 61 18.65 1.77 1.07
C GLY A 61 17.86 1.33 -0.17
N SER A 62 18.50 1.40 -1.34
CA SER A 62 17.87 1.11 -2.63
C SER A 62 18.38 -0.22 -3.20
N PHE A 63 17.49 -1.19 -3.34
CA PHE A 63 17.75 -2.49 -3.94
C PHE A 63 17.15 -2.55 -5.34
N ASN A 64 17.83 -3.23 -6.26
CA ASN A 64 17.29 -3.50 -7.58
C ASN A 64 16.13 -4.49 -7.47
N ALA A 65 15.04 -4.19 -8.17
CA ALA A 65 13.88 -5.06 -8.24
C ALA A 65 14.24 -6.45 -8.80
N THR A 66 13.52 -7.45 -8.31
CA THR A 66 13.56 -8.83 -8.80
C THR A 66 12.17 -9.42 -8.70
N ASN A 67 11.83 -10.34 -9.60
CA ASN A 67 10.56 -11.05 -9.52
C ASN A 67 10.50 -11.88 -8.23
N ILE A 68 9.37 -11.80 -7.54
CA ILE A 68 9.10 -12.56 -6.34
C ILE A 68 8.40 -13.86 -6.73
N THR A 69 9.17 -14.93 -6.83
CA THR A 69 8.68 -16.27 -7.27
C THR A 69 8.53 -17.26 -6.11
N LYS A 70 8.79 -16.83 -4.86
CA LYS A 70 8.64 -17.65 -3.65
C LYS A 70 7.79 -16.90 -2.65
N ALA A 71 6.94 -17.61 -1.93
CA ALA A 71 6.12 -17.07 -0.86
C ALA A 71 6.97 -16.87 0.40
N ILE A 72 7.70 -15.76 0.41
CA ILE A 72 8.60 -15.36 1.49
C ILE A 72 7.98 -14.27 2.35
N THR A 73 8.59 -14.01 3.50
CA THR A 73 8.42 -12.76 4.22
C THR A 73 9.54 -11.79 3.85
N LEU A 74 9.22 -10.74 3.09
CA LEU A 74 10.13 -9.66 2.74
C LEU A 74 9.90 -8.44 3.65
N ARG A 75 10.87 -8.10 4.50
CA ARG A 75 10.78 -6.98 5.45
C ARG A 75 11.80 -5.91 5.13
N GLY A 76 11.37 -4.67 5.00
CA GLY A 76 12.24 -3.50 4.92
C GLY A 76 12.34 -2.74 6.24
N ALA A 77 13.06 -1.62 6.20
CA ALA A 77 13.28 -0.72 7.32
C ALA A 77 12.10 0.24 7.60
N GLY A 78 11.01 0.13 6.84
CA GLY A 78 9.85 1.03 6.90
C GLY A 78 9.72 1.90 5.66
N MET A 79 8.64 2.67 5.60
CA MET A 79 8.25 3.45 4.43
C MET A 79 8.34 4.98 4.62
N GLU A 80 8.72 5.47 5.81
CA GLU A 80 8.88 6.91 6.06
C GLU A 80 10.31 7.38 5.83
N ILE A 81 10.43 8.59 5.28
CA ILE A 81 11.64 9.40 5.38
C ILE A 81 11.45 10.32 6.59
N ASP A 82 12.17 10.06 7.67
CA ASP A 82 12.29 11.00 8.79
C ASP A 82 13.75 11.43 8.90
N THR A 83 14.06 12.57 8.29
CA THR A 83 15.40 13.16 8.30
C THR A 83 15.82 13.65 9.68
N LEU A 84 14.88 13.86 10.61
CA LEU A 84 15.19 14.22 11.99
C LEU A 84 15.53 12.98 12.83
N LYS A 85 14.90 11.83 12.53
CA LYS A 85 15.18 10.54 13.19
C LYS A 85 16.18 9.66 12.44
N ASN A 86 16.74 10.12 11.32
CA ASN A 86 17.60 9.34 10.42
C ASN A 86 16.97 7.99 9.99
N THR A 87 15.65 7.93 9.86
CA THR A 87 14.98 6.74 9.31
C THR A 87 14.82 6.92 7.81
N TYR A 88 15.41 6.00 7.06
CA TYR A 88 15.33 5.94 5.61
C TYR A 88 14.62 4.65 5.20
N PRO A 89 13.78 4.69 4.16
CA PRO A 89 13.04 3.52 3.74
C PRO A 89 13.94 2.49 3.07
N THR A 90 13.42 1.27 2.99
CA THR A 90 13.91 0.29 2.03
C THR A 90 13.19 0.52 0.71
N ILE A 91 13.93 0.91 -0.32
CA ILE A 91 13.42 1.17 -1.66
C ILE A 91 13.71 -0.06 -2.54
N ILE A 92 12.69 -0.55 -3.23
CA ILE A 92 12.85 -1.49 -4.35
C ILE A 92 12.70 -0.68 -5.64
N ASN A 93 13.78 -0.60 -6.42
CA ASN A 93 13.86 0.21 -7.62
C ASN A 93 13.59 -0.62 -8.88
N GLY A 94 12.57 -0.22 -9.62
CA GLY A 94 12.13 -0.83 -10.87
C GLY A 94 10.88 -1.68 -10.73
N ASP A 95 10.36 -2.09 -11.88
CA ASP A 95 9.18 -2.95 -11.96
C ASP A 95 9.53 -4.39 -11.57
N PHE A 96 8.59 -5.10 -10.96
CA PHE A 96 8.72 -6.53 -10.71
C PHE A 96 7.38 -7.24 -10.74
N SER A 97 7.46 -8.56 -10.90
CA SER A 97 6.30 -9.43 -10.85
C SER A 97 6.28 -10.30 -9.59
N ILE A 98 5.10 -10.54 -9.05
CA ILE A 98 4.84 -11.62 -8.08
C ILE A 98 4.29 -12.79 -8.88
N LEU A 99 5.03 -13.90 -8.88
CA LEU A 99 4.79 -15.09 -9.70
C LEU A 99 4.62 -16.32 -8.79
N ILE A 100 3.70 -16.23 -7.83
CA ILE A 100 3.43 -17.28 -6.84
C ILE A 100 2.11 -17.94 -7.21
N GLY A 101 2.11 -19.26 -7.40
CA GLY A 101 0.89 -20.00 -7.71
C GLY A 101 -0.13 -19.97 -6.57
N ASP A 102 -1.41 -20.05 -6.91
CA ASP A 102 -2.53 -20.18 -5.95
C ASP A 102 -2.54 -21.51 -5.16
N ASN A 103 -1.73 -22.48 -5.58
CA ASN A 103 -1.51 -23.77 -4.95
C ASN A 103 -0.40 -23.78 -3.87
N VAL A 104 0.29 -22.66 -3.67
CA VAL A 104 1.35 -22.52 -2.65
C VAL A 104 0.71 -22.31 -1.27
N SER A 105 1.14 -23.11 -0.28
CA SER A 105 0.54 -23.08 1.07
C SER A 105 1.12 -21.97 1.95
N GLU A 106 2.38 -21.63 1.72
CA GLU A 106 3.10 -20.56 2.40
C GLU A 106 2.60 -19.20 1.93
N LYS A 107 2.70 -18.23 2.84
CA LYS A 107 2.16 -16.89 2.65
C LYS A 107 3.25 -15.91 2.24
N LEU A 108 3.01 -15.19 1.14
CA LEU A 108 3.76 -13.98 0.84
C LEU A 108 3.41 -12.88 1.85
N THR A 109 4.43 -12.31 2.48
CA THR A 109 4.30 -11.07 3.27
C THR A 109 5.33 -10.06 2.78
N ILE A 110 4.88 -8.86 2.43
CA ILE A 110 5.76 -7.73 2.10
C ILE A 110 5.47 -6.63 3.12
N GLU A 111 6.47 -6.25 3.90
CA GLU A 111 6.33 -5.23 4.95
C GLU A 111 7.41 -4.16 4.88
N GLY A 112 7.01 -2.89 5.05
CA GLY A 112 7.98 -1.81 5.23
C GLY A 112 8.80 -1.48 3.99
N ILE A 113 8.19 -1.62 2.81
CA ILE A 113 8.83 -1.38 1.51
C ILE A 113 8.26 -0.12 0.86
N TYR A 114 9.15 0.68 0.29
CA TYR A 114 8.83 1.71 -0.70
C TYR A 114 9.16 1.17 -2.09
N SER A 115 8.21 1.21 -3.02
CA SER A 115 8.41 0.88 -4.43
C SER A 115 7.44 1.72 -5.26
N ASP A 116 7.93 2.59 -6.13
CA ASP A 116 7.10 3.40 -7.04
C ASP A 116 6.90 2.75 -8.42
N GLY A 117 7.58 1.63 -8.69
CA GLY A 117 7.41 0.85 -9.91
C GLY A 117 6.07 0.09 -10.02
N ASN A 118 5.86 -0.53 -11.18
CA ASN A 118 4.73 -1.42 -11.42
C ASN A 118 4.97 -2.79 -10.78
N ILE A 119 4.01 -3.22 -9.96
CA ILE A 119 3.96 -4.53 -9.34
C ILE A 119 2.89 -5.35 -10.05
N THR A 120 3.33 -6.27 -10.90
CA THR A 120 2.43 -7.14 -11.65
C THR A 120 2.24 -8.46 -10.93
N ILE A 121 1.01 -8.87 -10.68
CA ILE A 121 0.69 -10.12 -9.99
C ILE A 121 0.00 -11.04 -10.99
N SER A 122 0.66 -12.17 -11.26
CA SER A 122 0.20 -13.18 -12.22
C SER A 122 0.39 -14.59 -11.65
N ASN A 123 -0.36 -15.55 -12.18
CA ASN A 123 -0.45 -16.95 -11.73
C ASN A 123 -1.25 -17.18 -10.44
N GLY A 124 -2.09 -16.21 -10.06
CA GLY A 124 -2.84 -16.27 -8.80
C GLY A 124 -2.05 -15.61 -7.68
N LEU A 125 -2.70 -15.50 -6.51
CA LEU A 125 -2.07 -15.15 -5.24
C LEU A 125 -3.12 -15.26 -4.15
N ASN A 126 -2.92 -16.13 -3.17
CA ASN A 126 -3.86 -16.29 -2.08
C ASN A 126 -3.22 -15.95 -0.74
N ASN A 127 -4.02 -15.33 0.13
CA ASN A 127 -3.67 -15.03 1.53
C ASN A 127 -2.43 -14.13 1.70
N ALA A 128 -2.00 -13.39 0.67
CA ALA A 128 -0.85 -12.51 0.78
C ALA A 128 -1.13 -11.31 1.70
N SER A 129 -0.08 -10.76 2.31
CA SER A 129 -0.19 -9.55 3.13
C SER A 129 0.85 -8.51 2.77
N PHE A 130 0.34 -7.32 2.49
CA PHE A 130 1.12 -6.11 2.27
C PHE A 130 0.88 -5.22 3.48
N LEU A 131 1.93 -4.93 4.23
CA LEU A 131 1.86 -4.22 5.50
C LEU A 131 2.77 -2.99 5.45
N LYS A 132 2.23 -1.79 5.72
CA LYS A 132 3.06 -0.58 5.85
C LYS A 132 3.99 -0.39 4.64
N ASN A 133 3.42 -0.44 3.44
CA ASN A 133 4.16 -0.22 2.20
C ASN A 133 3.70 1.05 1.50
N ILE A 134 4.62 1.72 0.80
CA ILE A 134 4.32 2.64 -0.28
C ILE A 134 4.57 1.89 -1.59
N LEU A 135 3.52 1.72 -2.39
CA LEU A 135 3.52 0.91 -3.60
C LEU A 135 3.00 1.77 -4.75
N GLY A 136 3.65 1.71 -5.91
CA GLY A 136 3.24 2.41 -7.14
C GLY A 136 1.94 1.82 -7.68
N SER A 137 2.03 1.19 -8.85
CA SER A 137 0.90 0.48 -9.44
C SER A 137 0.88 -0.98 -8.99
N ILE A 138 -0.27 -1.49 -8.59
CA ILE A 138 -0.50 -2.92 -8.31
C ILE A 138 -1.50 -3.44 -9.34
N ILE A 139 -1.05 -4.38 -10.16
CA ILE A 139 -1.78 -4.85 -11.33
C ILE A 139 -1.96 -6.36 -11.21
N TYR A 140 -3.16 -6.78 -10.84
CA TYR A 140 -3.55 -8.18 -10.94
C TYR A 140 -3.94 -8.46 -12.39
N THR A 141 -3.18 -9.31 -13.06
CA THR A 141 -3.48 -9.67 -14.45
C THR A 141 -4.55 -10.75 -14.50
N ALA A 142 -5.54 -10.57 -15.37
CA ALA A 142 -6.55 -11.59 -15.64
C ALA A 142 -5.91 -12.81 -16.32
N SER A 143 -6.31 -14.01 -15.92
CA SER A 143 -5.82 -15.23 -16.54
C SER A 143 -6.78 -16.41 -16.32
N GLY A 144 -7.83 -16.50 -17.14
CA GLY A 144 -8.77 -17.65 -17.19
C GLY A 144 -9.59 -17.90 -15.93
N ASP A 145 -10.64 -18.72 -16.04
CA ASP A 145 -11.58 -19.03 -14.93
C ASP A 145 -10.93 -19.82 -13.77
N THR A 146 -9.68 -20.28 -13.94
CA THR A 146 -9.00 -21.19 -13.00
C THR A 146 -8.09 -20.50 -12.01
N ILE A 147 -7.67 -19.26 -12.25
CA ILE A 147 -6.68 -18.57 -11.41
C ILE A 147 -7.41 -17.65 -10.42
N GLN A 148 -7.08 -17.79 -9.13
CA GLN A 148 -7.78 -17.09 -8.06
C GLN A 148 -6.85 -16.14 -7.29
N TYR A 149 -7.43 -15.01 -6.87
CA TYR A 149 -6.75 -14.01 -6.05
C TYR A 149 -7.55 -13.76 -4.77
N GLN A 150 -7.43 -14.64 -3.79
CA GLN A 150 -8.27 -14.66 -2.60
C GLN A 150 -7.57 -14.14 -1.36
N ASN A 151 -8.32 -13.39 -0.57
CA ASN A 151 -7.95 -12.97 0.79
C ASN A 151 -6.63 -12.20 0.83
N ASN A 152 -6.32 -11.45 -0.22
CA ASN A 152 -5.13 -10.60 -0.26
C ASN A 152 -5.40 -9.32 0.55
N ARG A 153 -4.49 -8.98 1.45
CA ARG A 153 -4.71 -7.93 2.46
C ARG A 153 -3.67 -6.83 2.35
N TYR A 154 -4.13 -5.59 2.42
CA TYR A 154 -3.32 -4.38 2.48
C TYR A 154 -3.64 -3.64 3.76
N ILE A 155 -2.65 -3.47 4.63
CA ILE A 155 -2.85 -2.86 5.94
C ILE A 155 -1.82 -1.77 6.14
N HIS A 156 -2.26 -0.53 6.41
CA HIS A 156 -1.38 0.64 6.47
C HIS A 156 -0.60 0.89 5.17
N CYS A 157 -1.16 0.52 4.01
CA CYS A 157 -0.48 0.72 2.74
C CYS A 157 -0.91 2.02 2.06
N LYS A 158 -0.02 2.55 1.22
CA LYS A 158 -0.30 3.64 0.28
C LYS A 158 -0.06 3.10 -1.13
N VAL A 159 -1.11 2.87 -1.89
CA VAL A 159 -1.02 2.56 -3.34
C VAL A 159 -1.11 3.89 -4.08
N VAL A 160 0.02 4.40 -4.55
CA VAL A 160 0.17 5.81 -4.90
C VAL A 160 -0.10 6.13 -6.36
N ASP A 161 -0.29 5.12 -7.21
CA ASP A 161 -0.66 5.27 -8.61
C ASP A 161 -1.99 4.56 -8.92
N ASN A 162 -1.96 3.26 -9.19
CA ASN A 162 -3.13 2.48 -9.59
C ASN A 162 -3.25 1.16 -8.85
N PHE A 163 -4.46 0.80 -8.46
CA PHE A 163 -4.83 -0.56 -8.11
C PHE A 163 -5.76 -1.11 -9.20
N LYS A 164 -5.28 -2.09 -9.96
CA LYS A 164 -6.08 -2.81 -10.93
C LYS A 164 -6.40 -4.20 -10.41
N ALA A 165 -7.68 -4.42 -10.12
CA ALA A 165 -8.22 -5.73 -9.83
C ALA A 165 -8.20 -6.62 -11.10
N PRO A 166 -8.16 -7.95 -10.97
CA PRO A 166 -8.21 -8.84 -12.11
C PRO A 166 -9.57 -8.79 -12.81
N ASP A 167 -9.56 -8.66 -14.14
CA ASP A 167 -10.78 -8.73 -14.96
C ASP A 167 -11.41 -10.14 -14.84
N ASN A 168 -12.75 -10.21 -14.74
CA ASN A 168 -13.55 -11.46 -14.74
C ASN A 168 -13.14 -12.50 -13.68
N SER A 169 -13.08 -12.12 -12.40
CA SER A 169 -12.82 -13.09 -11.33
C SER A 169 -13.82 -12.98 -10.19
N ASP A 170 -14.95 -13.66 -10.34
CA ASP A 170 -16.03 -13.72 -9.33
C ASP A 170 -15.54 -14.29 -7.98
N ASN A 171 -14.39 -14.97 -7.99
CA ASN A 171 -13.77 -15.60 -6.83
C ASN A 171 -12.55 -14.85 -6.27
N SER A 172 -12.25 -13.64 -6.75
CA SER A 172 -11.17 -12.83 -6.18
C SER A 172 -11.68 -11.96 -5.04
N SER A 173 -10.87 -11.82 -4.00
CA SER A 173 -11.19 -11.01 -2.84
C SER A 173 -9.99 -10.24 -2.29
N PHE A 174 -10.25 -8.98 -1.94
CA PHE A 174 -9.26 -8.05 -1.43
C PHE A 174 -9.76 -7.38 -0.16
N SER A 175 -8.85 -7.08 0.76
CA SER A 175 -9.16 -6.23 1.91
C SER A 175 -8.12 -5.15 2.08
N PHE A 176 -8.59 -3.95 2.33
CA PHE A 176 -7.78 -2.77 2.62
C PHE A 176 -8.19 -2.25 3.99
N THR A 177 -7.21 -2.05 4.85
CA THR A 177 -7.42 -1.49 6.18
C THR A 177 -6.46 -0.36 6.38
N ASN A 178 -6.99 0.79 6.80
CA ASN A 178 -6.18 1.94 7.15
C ASN A 178 -5.20 2.35 6.03
N SER A 179 -5.70 2.36 4.80
CA SER A 179 -4.86 2.44 3.59
C SER A 179 -5.33 3.55 2.66
N TYR A 180 -4.38 4.15 1.94
CA TYR A 180 -4.62 5.11 0.85
C TYR A 180 -4.52 4.39 -0.49
N ILE A 181 -5.48 4.66 -1.39
CA ILE A 181 -5.44 4.15 -2.76
C ILE A 181 -5.70 5.32 -3.71
N CYS A 182 -4.69 5.66 -4.52
CA CYS A 182 -4.73 6.78 -5.45
C CYS A 182 -5.65 6.55 -6.63
N SER A 183 -5.85 5.32 -7.09
CA SER A 183 -6.95 5.01 -7.99
C SER A 183 -7.24 3.52 -7.97
N ILE A 184 -8.51 3.18 -8.15
CA ILE A 184 -8.95 1.80 -8.39
C ILE A 184 -9.56 1.74 -9.78
N GLU A 185 -8.99 0.89 -10.63
CA GLU A 185 -9.46 0.64 -11.98
C GLU A 185 -10.41 -0.56 -12.00
N ASN A 186 -11.63 -0.37 -12.52
CA ASN A 186 -12.62 -1.41 -12.82
C ASN A 186 -12.68 -2.56 -11.80
N ASN A 187 -13.01 -2.28 -10.54
CA ASN A 187 -13.13 -3.35 -9.55
C ASN A 187 -14.44 -4.12 -9.76
N ASN A 188 -14.32 -5.40 -10.15
CA ASN A 188 -15.43 -6.35 -10.23
C ASN A 188 -15.22 -7.55 -9.29
N CYS A 189 -14.48 -7.35 -8.20
CA CYS A 189 -14.10 -8.38 -7.23
C CYS A 189 -14.69 -8.06 -5.85
N ASN A 190 -14.78 -9.06 -4.97
CA ASN A 190 -15.25 -8.86 -3.59
C ASN A 190 -14.20 -8.10 -2.77
N SER A 191 -14.36 -6.79 -2.62
CA SER A 191 -13.35 -5.93 -2.00
C SER A 191 -13.90 -5.24 -0.76
N ILE A 192 -13.21 -5.36 0.38
CA ILE A 192 -13.59 -4.71 1.63
C ILE A 192 -12.58 -3.61 1.96
N PHE A 193 -13.09 -2.41 2.26
CA PHE A 193 -12.28 -1.26 2.66
C PHE A 193 -12.73 -0.81 4.04
N THR A 194 -11.79 -0.63 4.95
CA THR A 194 -12.05 -0.16 6.32
C THR A 194 -11.06 0.93 6.67
N ASN A 195 -11.57 2.10 7.07
CA ASN A 195 -10.71 3.24 7.43
C ASN A 195 -9.77 3.63 6.25
N CYS A 196 -10.32 3.68 5.02
CA CYS A 196 -9.52 3.94 3.81
C CYS A 196 -9.83 5.30 3.19
N ILE A 197 -8.86 5.84 2.46
CA ILE A 197 -9.05 6.97 1.56
C ILE A 197 -8.85 6.46 0.13
N ILE A 198 -9.89 6.63 -0.70
CA ILE A 198 -9.90 6.18 -2.10
C ILE A 198 -10.03 7.40 -2.99
N ASN A 199 -8.96 7.71 -3.71
CA ASN A 199 -8.82 8.94 -4.49
C ASN A 199 -9.07 8.70 -5.98
N ASN A 200 -10.25 8.23 -6.38
CA ASN A 200 -10.62 8.05 -7.79
C ASN A 200 -10.87 9.40 -8.51
N ASN A 201 -9.91 10.34 -8.43
CA ASN A 201 -9.97 11.65 -9.04
C ASN A 201 -9.42 11.71 -10.47
N VAL A 202 -9.12 10.57 -11.06
CA VAL A 202 -8.42 10.51 -12.34
C VAL A 202 -9.41 10.73 -13.48
N SER A 203 -9.06 11.58 -14.44
CA SER A 203 -9.82 11.77 -15.69
C SER A 203 -9.58 10.61 -16.67
N SER A 204 -9.96 9.40 -16.25
CA SER A 204 -9.86 8.17 -17.04
C SER A 204 -11.20 7.44 -17.05
N THR A 205 -11.56 6.85 -18.19
CA THR A 205 -12.86 6.20 -18.42
C THR A 205 -13.09 4.91 -17.63
N SER A 206 -12.11 4.45 -16.85
CA SER A 206 -12.13 3.18 -16.09
C SER A 206 -11.83 3.33 -14.60
N LYS A 207 -11.71 4.57 -14.10
CA LYS A 207 -11.30 4.88 -12.72
C LYS A 207 -12.37 5.67 -11.98
N TYR A 208 -13.64 5.48 -12.34
CA TYR A 208 -14.74 6.19 -11.71
C TYR A 208 -15.23 5.49 -10.44
N ILE A 209 -15.88 6.23 -9.55
CA ILE A 209 -16.53 5.65 -8.36
C ILE A 209 -17.61 4.63 -8.76
N ARG A 210 -18.28 4.85 -9.90
CA ARG A 210 -19.25 3.90 -10.48
C ARG A 210 -18.65 2.54 -10.84
N ASP A 211 -17.35 2.48 -11.12
CA ASP A 211 -16.68 1.25 -11.53
C ASP A 211 -16.22 0.40 -10.33
N LEU A 212 -16.48 0.87 -9.11
CA LEU A 212 -16.25 0.13 -7.87
C LEU A 212 -17.44 -0.78 -7.58
N LYS A 213 -17.48 -1.96 -8.19
CA LYS A 213 -18.53 -2.97 -8.02
C LYS A 213 -18.14 -4.00 -6.97
N TYR A 214 -19.14 -4.57 -6.28
CA TYR A 214 -18.94 -5.61 -5.26
C TYR A 214 -17.98 -5.18 -4.13
N CYS A 215 -17.94 -3.88 -3.85
CA CYS A 215 -17.13 -3.30 -2.79
C CYS A 215 -17.98 -3.05 -1.54
N THR A 216 -17.41 -3.27 -0.37
CA THR A 216 -17.98 -2.83 0.91
C THR A 216 -17.03 -1.83 1.57
N PHE A 217 -17.55 -0.66 1.91
CA PHE A 217 -16.79 0.41 2.55
C PHE A 217 -17.29 0.65 3.97
N TYR A 218 -16.36 0.70 4.93
CA TYR A 218 -16.60 1.07 6.32
C TYR A 218 -15.70 2.23 6.71
N ASN A 219 -16.30 3.33 7.19
CA ASN A 219 -15.54 4.49 7.69
C ASN A 219 -14.55 5.05 6.65
N CYS A 220 -14.88 4.99 5.36
CA CYS A 220 -13.99 5.41 4.27
C CYS A 220 -14.28 6.82 3.80
N ILE A 221 -13.28 7.42 3.16
CA ILE A 221 -13.42 8.67 2.39
C ILE A 221 -13.26 8.36 0.90
N LEU A 222 -14.30 8.65 0.12
CA LEU A 222 -14.32 8.46 -1.33
C LEU A 222 -14.17 9.82 -2.02
N ILE A 223 -13.21 9.94 -2.92
CA ILE A 223 -12.96 11.16 -3.67
C ILE A 223 -13.17 10.88 -5.15
N GLY A 224 -14.16 11.54 -5.75
CA GLY A 224 -14.51 11.40 -7.16
C GLY A 224 -14.20 12.67 -7.96
N ASN A 225 -14.02 12.52 -9.28
CA ASN A 225 -13.72 13.66 -10.17
C ASN A 225 -14.26 13.46 -11.59
N SER A 226 -15.54 13.14 -11.72
CA SER A 226 -16.23 13.17 -13.01
C SER A 226 -17.12 14.40 -13.15
N SER A 227 -17.03 15.07 -14.30
CA SER A 227 -17.98 16.12 -14.70
C SER A 227 -19.39 15.57 -14.99
N THR A 228 -19.49 14.27 -15.29
CA THR A 228 -20.77 13.56 -15.44
C THR A 228 -21.20 12.98 -14.10
N SER A 229 -22.29 13.48 -13.53
CA SER A 229 -22.75 13.15 -12.17
C SER A 229 -22.87 11.64 -11.94
N ASN A 230 -23.40 10.94 -12.93
CA ASN A 230 -23.59 9.50 -12.93
C ASN A 230 -22.32 8.71 -12.58
N TYR A 231 -21.15 9.08 -13.11
CA TYR A 231 -19.91 8.34 -12.86
C TYR A 231 -19.36 8.50 -11.43
N ASN A 232 -19.85 9.48 -10.67
CA ASN A 232 -19.47 9.63 -9.25
C ASN A 232 -20.42 8.90 -8.31
N ILE A 233 -21.47 8.24 -8.83
CA ILE A 233 -22.41 7.44 -8.03
C ILE A 233 -21.85 6.05 -7.85
N LEU A 234 -21.75 5.60 -6.60
CA LEU A 234 -21.32 4.25 -6.26
C LEU A 234 -22.27 3.20 -6.86
N HIS A 235 -21.69 2.12 -7.37
CA HIS A 235 -22.45 1.07 -8.04
C HIS A 235 -23.48 0.42 -7.11
N THR A 236 -24.61 -0.03 -7.66
CA THR A 236 -25.71 -0.66 -6.89
C THR A 236 -25.33 -1.99 -6.23
N THR A 237 -24.24 -2.63 -6.69
CA THR A 237 -23.72 -3.88 -6.10
C THR A 237 -22.78 -3.64 -4.92
N SER A 238 -22.48 -2.38 -4.61
CA SER A 238 -21.57 -2.00 -3.54
C SER A 238 -22.34 -1.46 -2.33
N GLN A 239 -21.71 -1.50 -1.17
CA GLN A 239 -22.27 -1.05 0.10
C GLN A 239 -21.33 -0.07 0.79
N ALA A 240 -21.87 0.91 1.50
CA ALA A 240 -21.09 1.88 2.26
C ALA A 240 -21.76 2.16 3.62
N TYR A 241 -20.95 2.22 4.67
CA TYR A 241 -21.38 2.47 6.04
C TYR A 241 -20.46 3.49 6.69
N ASN A 242 -21.05 4.57 7.20
CA ASN A 242 -20.34 5.65 7.86
C ASN A 242 -19.22 6.27 6.99
N CYS A 243 -19.45 6.38 5.69
CA CYS A 243 -18.48 6.92 4.75
C CYS A 243 -18.76 8.40 4.43
N ILE A 244 -17.69 9.11 4.06
CA ILE A 244 -17.77 10.43 3.43
C ILE A 244 -17.45 10.30 1.95
N ALA A 245 -18.16 11.05 1.12
CA ALA A 245 -17.78 11.30 -0.26
C ALA A 245 -17.54 12.79 -0.49
N THR A 246 -16.54 13.13 -1.30
CA THR A 246 -16.32 14.49 -1.81
C THR A 246 -15.99 14.43 -3.29
N ASN A 247 -16.38 15.44 -4.05
CA ASN A 247 -16.10 15.52 -5.49
C ASN A 247 -15.35 16.81 -5.81
N ILE A 248 -14.40 16.74 -6.73
CA ILE A 248 -13.51 17.88 -7.04
C ILE A 248 -14.15 18.85 -8.03
N THR A 249 -14.76 18.34 -9.10
CA THR A 249 -15.20 19.17 -10.25
C THR A 249 -16.71 19.44 -10.31
N SER A 250 -17.49 18.78 -9.47
CA SER A 250 -18.95 18.75 -9.58
C SER A 250 -19.59 18.98 -8.21
N ASN A 251 -20.60 19.84 -8.14
CA ASN A 251 -21.48 20.04 -6.98
C ASN A 251 -22.39 18.82 -6.73
N ASN A 252 -21.86 17.61 -6.88
CA ASN A 252 -22.59 16.34 -6.81
C ASN A 252 -23.03 15.98 -5.38
N CYS A 253 -22.68 16.80 -4.39
CA CYS A 253 -23.27 16.74 -3.05
C CYS A 253 -24.44 17.72 -2.85
N ALA A 254 -24.88 18.46 -3.89
CA ALA A 254 -26.00 19.39 -3.81
C ALA A 254 -27.30 18.73 -4.26
N THR A 255 -28.27 18.63 -3.34
CA THR A 255 -29.75 18.55 -3.40
C THR A 255 -30.49 17.80 -4.53
N ASN A 256 -29.91 17.56 -5.69
CA ASN A 256 -30.47 16.70 -6.73
C ASN A 256 -30.05 15.26 -6.44
N TYR A 257 -31.03 14.46 -6.01
CA TYR A 257 -30.92 13.05 -5.63
C TYR A 257 -29.93 12.30 -6.55
N ILE A 258 -30.04 12.46 -7.86
CA ILE A 258 -29.26 11.80 -8.94
C ILE A 258 -27.77 12.18 -9.04
N ALA A 259 -27.23 12.99 -8.13
CA ALA A 259 -25.81 13.38 -8.14
C ALA A 259 -25.04 12.88 -6.91
N ASN A 260 -25.71 12.42 -5.85
CA ASN A 260 -25.06 11.97 -4.63
C ASN A 260 -24.28 10.67 -4.87
N THR A 261 -23.01 10.63 -4.44
CA THR A 261 -22.17 9.42 -4.52
C THR A 261 -22.83 8.20 -3.89
N PHE A 262 -23.63 8.39 -2.83
CA PHE A 262 -24.34 7.32 -2.13
C PHE A 262 -25.80 7.16 -2.58
N TYR A 263 -26.21 7.69 -3.72
CA TYR A 263 -27.60 7.62 -4.22
C TYR A 263 -28.19 6.20 -4.24
N ASN A 264 -27.38 5.22 -4.66
CA ASN A 264 -27.80 3.82 -4.72
C ASN A 264 -27.70 3.09 -3.37
N ILE A 265 -27.23 3.76 -2.32
CA ILE A 265 -26.99 3.16 -1.01
C ILE A 265 -28.18 3.49 -0.10
N PRO A 266 -28.99 2.50 0.31
CA PRO A 266 -30.29 2.76 0.94
C PRO A 266 -30.20 3.23 2.39
N ASN A 267 -29.04 3.08 3.04
CA ASN A 267 -28.87 3.50 4.43
C ASN A 267 -28.54 4.99 4.54
N GLN A 268 -28.80 5.58 5.71
CA GLN A 268 -28.61 7.02 5.97
C GLN A 268 -27.31 7.33 6.73
N THR A 269 -26.35 6.41 6.75
CA THR A 269 -25.12 6.56 7.56
C THR A 269 -24.02 7.34 6.85
N ASN A 270 -24.16 7.57 5.54
CA ASN A 270 -23.12 8.19 4.71
C ASN A 270 -23.39 9.69 4.48
N SER A 271 -22.34 10.46 4.25
CA SER A 271 -22.42 11.90 4.01
C SER A 271 -21.65 12.34 2.77
N CYS A 272 -22.23 13.23 1.98
CA CYS A 272 -21.54 13.87 0.85
C CYS A 272 -21.16 15.30 1.25
N ILE A 273 -19.88 15.67 1.08
CA ILE A 273 -19.33 16.98 1.40
C ILE A 273 -18.87 17.64 0.11
N LEU A 274 -19.27 18.90 -0.10
CA LEU A 274 -19.09 19.60 -1.38
C LEU A 274 -17.65 19.96 -1.72
N SER A 275 -16.78 20.11 -0.71
CA SER A 275 -15.41 20.56 -0.93
C SER A 275 -14.41 19.68 -0.19
N ILE A 276 -13.35 19.31 -0.89
CA ILE A 276 -12.22 18.56 -0.33
C ILE A 276 -11.49 19.36 0.76
N THR A 277 -11.46 20.69 0.65
CA THR A 277 -10.88 21.60 1.66
C THR A 277 -11.71 21.66 2.95
N SER A 278 -12.96 21.19 2.90
CA SER A 278 -13.78 21.02 4.10
C SER A 278 -13.60 19.65 4.75
N VAL A 279 -12.81 18.76 4.15
CA VAL A 279 -12.51 17.40 4.64
C VAL A 279 -11.10 17.32 5.21
N PHE A 280 -10.11 17.82 4.46
CA PHE A 280 -8.70 17.74 4.82
C PHE A 280 -8.11 19.13 5.08
N LYS A 281 -7.17 19.22 6.04
CA LYS A 281 -6.40 20.45 6.31
C LYS A 281 -5.48 20.79 5.14
N SER A 282 -4.88 19.76 4.56
CA SER A 282 -4.11 19.79 3.31
C SER A 282 -4.45 18.56 2.51
N PHE A 283 -4.57 18.70 1.20
CA PHE A 283 -4.74 17.55 0.32
C PHE A 283 -4.17 17.83 -1.06
N ASN A 284 -3.23 16.99 -1.49
CA ASN A 284 -2.73 17.00 -2.86
C ASN A 284 -3.52 16.02 -3.72
N LEU A 285 -4.00 16.48 -4.88
CA LEU A 285 -4.74 15.62 -5.82
C LEU A 285 -3.92 14.47 -6.36
N THR A 286 -2.62 14.72 -6.54
CA THR A 286 -1.59 13.71 -6.81
C THR A 286 -0.89 13.40 -5.51
N TYR A 287 -0.65 12.13 -5.23
CA TYR A 287 0.06 11.71 -4.03
C TYR A 287 1.42 12.41 -3.89
N LYS A 288 1.75 12.79 -2.67
CA LYS A 288 3.05 13.31 -2.24
C LYS A 288 3.47 12.60 -0.97
N ASP A 289 4.77 12.36 -0.82
CA ASP A 289 5.30 11.62 0.33
C ASP A 289 5.06 12.33 1.67
N ASP A 290 4.95 13.67 1.64
CA ASP A 290 4.62 14.51 2.78
C ASP A 290 3.12 14.60 3.08
N GLU A 291 2.27 13.90 2.32
CA GLU A 291 0.83 13.87 2.57
C GLU A 291 0.51 13.07 3.84
N THR A 292 -0.15 13.77 4.76
CA THR A 292 -0.53 13.24 6.09
C THR A 292 -2.00 12.84 6.14
N PHE A 293 -2.81 13.28 5.16
CA PHE A 293 -4.26 13.06 5.12
C PHE A 293 -4.99 13.58 6.36
N GLU A 294 -4.45 14.62 7.02
CA GLU A 294 -5.04 15.13 8.25
C GLU A 294 -6.41 15.75 7.99
N LEU A 295 -7.44 15.23 8.66
CA LEU A 295 -8.79 15.78 8.59
C LEU A 295 -8.91 17.11 9.34
N VAL A 296 -9.81 17.98 8.87
CA VAL A 296 -10.22 19.17 9.64
C VAL A 296 -11.00 18.77 10.90
N ASP A 297 -10.86 19.54 11.98
CA ASP A 297 -11.29 19.13 13.32
C ASP A 297 -12.81 18.89 13.44
N ASN A 298 -13.63 19.66 12.71
CA ASN A 298 -15.09 19.43 12.67
C ASN A 298 -15.48 18.12 11.98
N ILE A 299 -14.67 17.62 11.05
CA ILE A 299 -14.89 16.33 10.41
C ILE A 299 -14.45 15.19 11.33
N LYS A 300 -13.27 15.32 11.95
CA LYS A 300 -12.76 14.34 12.94
C LYS A 300 -13.78 14.05 14.04
N THR A 301 -14.42 15.10 14.57
CA THR A 301 -15.39 15.00 15.67
C THR A 301 -16.77 14.51 15.23
N LYS A 302 -17.23 14.91 14.04
CA LYS A 302 -18.57 14.59 13.56
C LYS A 302 -18.67 13.18 12.99
N TYR A 303 -17.59 12.70 12.38
CA TYR A 303 -17.56 11.43 11.66
C TYR A 303 -16.52 10.53 12.31
N THR A 304 -16.96 9.81 13.34
CA THR A 304 -16.17 8.78 14.03
C THR A 304 -16.62 7.40 13.56
N GLY A 305 -15.68 6.49 13.37
CA GLY A 305 -15.94 5.09 13.15
C GLY A 305 -16.77 4.45 14.26
N THR A 306 -17.42 3.33 13.96
CA THR A 306 -18.14 2.52 14.95
C THR A 306 -17.23 1.95 16.04
N ASP A 307 -15.92 1.91 15.78
CA ASP A 307 -14.82 1.57 16.67
C ASP A 307 -14.31 2.75 17.52
N GLY A 308 -14.90 3.94 17.35
CA GLY A 308 -14.54 5.16 18.08
C GLY A 308 -13.30 5.88 17.53
N THR A 309 -12.72 5.42 16.42
CA THR A 309 -11.61 6.12 15.75
C THR A 309 -12.12 7.13 14.73
N GLU A 310 -11.24 7.96 14.17
CA GLU A 310 -11.63 8.85 13.06
C GLU A 310 -11.86 8.04 11.77
N ILE A 311 -12.75 8.52 10.90
CA ILE A 311 -12.90 7.96 9.54
C ILE A 311 -11.64 8.19 8.69
N GLY A 312 -11.51 7.45 7.59
CA GLY A 312 -10.30 7.52 6.77
C GLY A 312 -9.12 6.87 7.48
N ILE A 313 -7.91 7.35 7.23
CA ILE A 313 -6.68 6.73 7.74
C ILE A 313 -6.30 7.36 9.08
N HIS A 314 -5.94 6.53 10.06
CA HIS A 314 -5.54 6.96 11.40
C HIS A 314 -4.39 6.10 11.96
N GLY A 315 -3.79 6.48 13.09
CA GLY A 315 -2.80 5.62 13.79
C GLY A 315 -1.39 5.62 13.21
N GLY A 316 -1.07 6.52 12.29
CA GLY A 316 0.28 6.73 11.80
C GLY A 316 0.88 5.55 11.03
N SER A 317 2.18 5.66 10.82
CA SER A 317 2.95 4.96 9.79
C SER A 317 3.98 3.99 10.39
N LEU A 318 4.25 4.15 11.68
CA LEU A 318 5.20 3.34 12.41
C LEU A 318 4.60 1.98 12.76
N PRO A 319 5.40 0.90 12.74
CA PRO A 319 5.02 -0.34 13.39
C PRO A 319 4.62 -0.08 14.84
N PRO A 320 3.58 -0.76 15.39
CA PRO A 320 3.59 -0.99 16.82
C PRO A 320 4.93 -1.66 17.14
N SER A 321 5.66 -1.09 18.09
CA SER A 321 6.90 -1.67 18.61
C SER A 321 6.68 -3.16 18.90
N PRO A 322 7.60 -4.06 18.53
CA PRO A 322 7.50 -5.45 18.98
C PRO A 322 7.45 -5.44 20.51
N GLN A 323 6.34 -5.94 21.07
CA GLN A 323 6.30 -6.42 22.44
C GLN A 323 6.87 -7.84 22.49
#